data_AF-I7LKE8-F1
#
_entry.id   AF-I7LKE8-F1
#
_cell.length_a   1.000
_cell.length_b   1.000
_cell.length_c   1.000
_cell.angle_alpha   90.00
_cell.angle_beta   90.00
_cell.angle_gamma   90.00
#
_symmetry.space_group_name_H-M   'P 1'
#
loop_
_entity.id
_entity.type
_entity.pdbx_description
1 polymer ?
#
loop_
_entity_poly.entity_id
_entity_poly.type
_entity_poly.pdbx_seq_one_letter_code
_entity_poly.pdbx_strand_id
1 'polypeptide(L)'
;MLRQDGSGQKISEFVELIKEWEMHFYVPNDSVRIICYEMGEDHTDSRMAGQITDRTHLAYAIAYGFKYFISTDTLIKSYQLPHALTKYGFRIMGRGAPLLFVGGGIGPPHITIHFHPAEIFFMPGECQPRRCMQSVTKLRLFASPDERRMLFATMERYNAACNAVSPVAFSERQFSNIGLQKRLYSHVRETFGLSAQMAQLAIRKVAGSYRSTKEAIKEQNKVLAALGKPLKTLTELSFREHGAIGYDARVLSLGQNRVSIWTLEGRIKLRYSKPAYFPAVTTVKQTDLVYRDGAFWLYATVETPDTEPAEPTEYLGVDLGVVNIATTSDGEAFSSAATEKVRQRYGRLRGALQKTGTRSAKRKLRKIAGREHRFKTDTNHVISKQIVCAAEGTKRGIALEDLNGILLRTTVRHDQRERHHKWAFRQLRSFIEYKAQRAGVTVQVIDGAYTSQQCSVCGFVHPDNRLTQAAFRCLACGHTENADLNASLETSLPGPPSTGLLRSAPPTPGERWKRKPTKSMVPPTASCPRLKLGVVD
;
A
#
# COMPACT_ATOMS: atom_id res chain seq x y z
N MET A 1 -25.99 -12.50 -33.41
CA MET A 1 -25.62 -13.39 -32.28
C MET A 1 -24.09 -13.41 -32.26
N LEU A 2 -23.35 -12.88 -31.29
CA LEU A 2 -23.55 -12.64 -29.87
C LEU A 2 -22.92 -11.29 -29.48
N ARG A 3 -23.55 -10.56 -28.56
CA ARG A 3 -22.91 -9.52 -27.74
C ARG A 3 -22.17 -10.21 -26.59
N GLN A 4 -20.94 -9.78 -26.28
CA GLN A 4 -20.40 -9.55 -24.93
C GLN A 4 -18.90 -9.21 -24.97
N ASP A 5 -18.59 -8.00 -24.51
CA ASP A 5 -17.48 -7.55 -23.67
C ASP A 5 -16.19 -8.43 -23.61
N GLY A 6 -15.07 -7.90 -24.10
CA GLY A 6 -13.75 -8.55 -23.95
C GLY A 6 -12.64 -7.97 -24.82
N SER A 7 -11.95 -6.93 -24.37
CA SER A 7 -10.81 -6.33 -25.10
C SER A 7 -9.55 -7.22 -25.12
N GLY A 8 -9.40 -8.15 -24.17
CA GLY A 8 -8.27 -9.08 -24.13
C GLY A 8 -8.37 -10.25 -25.11
N GLN A 9 -9.59 -10.71 -25.41
CA GLN A 9 -9.82 -11.87 -26.28
C GLN A 9 -9.61 -11.52 -27.77
N LYS A 10 -9.92 -10.27 -28.15
CA LYS A 10 -9.74 -9.76 -29.51
C LYS A 10 -8.27 -9.62 -29.91
N ILE A 11 -7.37 -9.30 -28.98
CA ILE A 11 -5.93 -9.21 -29.29
C ILE A 11 -5.34 -10.61 -29.45
N SER A 12 -5.72 -11.58 -28.60
CA SER A 12 -5.26 -12.95 -28.76
C SER A 12 -5.76 -13.61 -30.04
N GLU A 13 -7.02 -13.39 -30.41
CA GLU A 13 -7.59 -13.91 -31.67
C GLU A 13 -6.95 -13.23 -32.89
N PHE A 14 -6.68 -11.93 -32.82
CA PHE A 14 -5.96 -11.20 -33.88
C PHE A 14 -4.49 -11.64 -33.99
N VAL A 15 -3.83 -11.92 -32.86
CA VAL A 15 -2.45 -12.45 -32.82
C VAL A 15 -2.39 -13.87 -33.39
N GLU A 16 -3.38 -14.72 -33.12
CA GLU A 16 -3.48 -16.06 -33.72
C GLU A 16 -3.72 -15.96 -35.24
N LEU A 17 -4.60 -15.07 -35.69
CA LEU A 17 -4.88 -14.82 -37.11
C LEU A 17 -3.65 -14.29 -37.88
N ILE A 18 -2.82 -13.45 -37.24
CA ILE A 18 -1.59 -12.91 -37.82
C ILE A 18 -0.46 -13.94 -37.84
N LYS A 19 -0.40 -14.83 -36.84
CA LYS A 19 0.55 -15.96 -36.84
C LYS A 19 0.26 -16.95 -37.97
N GLU A 20 -1.02 -17.19 -38.28
CA GLU A 20 -1.42 -17.99 -39.45
C GLU A 20 -0.94 -17.39 -40.78
N TRP A 21 -0.68 -16.08 -40.84
CA TRP A 21 -0.24 -15.37 -42.04
C TRP A 21 1.29 -15.15 -42.13
N GLU A 22 2.08 -15.80 -41.27
CA GLU A 22 3.56 -15.70 -41.21
C GLU A 22 4.10 -14.26 -41.15
N MET A 23 3.37 -13.32 -40.55
CA MET A 23 3.79 -11.93 -40.45
C MET A 23 4.72 -11.72 -39.25
N HIS A 24 5.84 -11.03 -39.44
CA HIS A 24 6.73 -10.61 -38.36
C HIS A 24 6.23 -9.30 -37.72
N PHE A 25 5.78 -9.36 -36.46
CA PHE A 25 5.29 -8.21 -35.70
C PHE A 25 5.90 -8.12 -34.30
N TYR A 26 5.97 -6.90 -33.77
CA TYR A 26 6.48 -6.63 -32.43
C TYR A 26 5.34 -6.26 -31.47
N VAL A 27 5.26 -6.97 -30.34
CA VAL A 27 4.37 -6.63 -29.21
C VAL A 27 5.23 -6.18 -28.03
N PRO A 28 4.99 -4.98 -27.47
CA PRO A 28 5.71 -4.52 -26.29
C PRO A 28 5.61 -5.53 -25.15
N ASN A 29 6.73 -5.94 -24.58
CA ASN A 29 6.77 -6.75 -23.36
C ASN A 29 7.65 -6.09 -22.28
N ASP A 30 7.47 -6.52 -21.03
CA ASP A 30 8.22 -6.01 -19.87
C ASP A 30 9.75 -6.23 -19.98
N SER A 31 10.22 -7.05 -20.93
CA SER A 31 11.63 -7.41 -21.11
C SER A 31 12.46 -6.27 -21.73
N VAL A 32 11.88 -5.45 -22.60
CA VAL A 32 12.58 -4.27 -23.17
C VAL A 32 12.82 -3.20 -22.11
N ARG A 33 11.96 -3.17 -21.09
CA ARG A 33 12.15 -2.35 -19.89
C ARG A 33 13.48 -2.67 -19.20
N ILE A 34 13.89 -3.94 -19.17
CA ILE A 34 15.10 -4.40 -18.47
C ILE A 34 16.37 -4.03 -19.25
N ILE A 35 16.35 -4.15 -20.58
CA ILE A 35 17.50 -3.84 -21.45
C ILE A 35 17.85 -2.34 -21.41
N CYS A 36 16.86 -1.45 -21.31
CA CYS A 36 17.10 -0.01 -21.19
C CYS A 36 17.76 0.41 -19.86
N TYR A 37 17.66 -0.40 -18.80
CA TYR A 37 18.32 -0.11 -17.52
C TYR A 37 19.79 -0.55 -17.48
N GLU A 38 20.23 -1.45 -18.37
CA GLU A 38 21.62 -1.94 -18.39
C GLU A 38 22.57 -1.05 -19.22
N MET A 39 22.06 -0.14 -20.06
CA MET A 39 22.86 0.61 -21.04
C MET A 39 23.59 1.88 -20.50
N GLY A 40 23.50 2.20 -19.21
CA GLY A 40 24.26 3.29 -18.57
C GLY A 40 23.84 4.73 -18.94
N GLU A 41 24.17 5.69 -18.06
CA GLU A 41 23.66 7.09 -18.08
C GLU A 41 24.19 7.97 -19.23
N ASP A 42 25.22 7.54 -19.97
CA ASP A 42 25.88 8.38 -20.99
C ASP A 42 25.17 8.40 -22.37
N HIS A 43 24.11 7.63 -22.55
CA HIS A 43 23.36 7.52 -23.82
C HIS A 43 21.86 7.85 -23.71
N THR A 44 21.41 8.39 -22.59
CA THR A 44 20.02 8.80 -22.43
C THR A 44 19.77 10.20 -23.01
N ASP A 45 19.00 10.28 -24.11
CA ASP A 45 18.38 11.53 -24.57
C ASP A 45 17.48 12.05 -23.44
N SER A 46 17.72 13.29 -22.98
CA SER A 46 17.06 13.92 -21.83
C SER A 46 15.55 14.08 -21.99
N ARG A 47 14.99 13.86 -23.19
CA ARG A 47 13.54 13.79 -23.43
C ARG A 47 12.92 12.43 -23.09
N MET A 48 13.72 11.43 -22.69
CA MET A 48 13.30 10.05 -22.39
C MET A 48 13.25 9.72 -20.88
N ALA A 49 13.47 10.70 -20.01
CA ALA A 49 13.41 10.52 -18.55
C ALA A 49 11.96 10.65 -18.04
N GLY A 50 11.16 9.60 -18.18
CA GLY A 50 9.83 9.53 -17.58
C GLY A 50 8.86 8.67 -18.36
N GLN A 51 8.72 7.40 -17.94
CA GLN A 51 7.94 6.34 -18.59
C GLN A 51 8.45 5.98 -20.00
N ILE A 52 8.82 4.71 -20.18
CA ILE A 52 9.16 4.15 -21.50
C ILE A 52 7.86 4.15 -22.31
N THR A 53 7.67 5.19 -23.12
CA THR A 53 6.51 5.34 -24.01
C THR A 53 6.58 4.31 -25.14
N ASP A 54 5.45 4.04 -25.81
CA ASP A 54 5.39 3.21 -27.02
C ASP A 54 6.34 3.70 -28.13
N ARG A 55 6.90 4.91 -27.99
CA ARG A 55 7.97 5.48 -28.82
C ARG A 55 9.29 4.71 -28.73
N THR A 56 9.69 4.26 -27.54
CA THR A 56 10.90 3.45 -27.35
C THR A 56 10.73 2.07 -27.97
N HIS A 57 9.53 1.50 -27.83
CA HIS A 57 9.16 0.22 -28.42
C HIS A 57 9.12 0.27 -29.96
N LEU A 58 8.67 1.38 -30.55
CA LEU A 58 8.73 1.61 -31.99
C LEU A 58 10.18 1.68 -32.50
N ALA A 59 11.07 2.38 -31.79
CA ALA A 59 12.49 2.45 -32.15
C ALA A 59 13.17 1.06 -32.13
N TYR A 60 12.84 0.22 -31.13
CA TYR A 60 13.28 -1.17 -31.07
C TYR A 60 12.72 -2.01 -32.22
N ALA A 61 11.42 -1.90 -32.51
CA ALA A 61 10.81 -2.62 -33.63
C ALA A 61 11.52 -2.32 -34.96
N ILE A 62 11.94 -1.07 -35.16
CA ILE A 62 12.71 -0.65 -36.34
C ILE A 62 14.14 -1.24 -36.31
N ALA A 63 14.85 -1.12 -35.18
CA ALA A 63 16.24 -1.59 -35.05
C ALA A 63 16.38 -3.09 -35.31
N TYR A 64 15.36 -3.87 -34.97
CA TYR A 64 15.32 -5.32 -35.17
C TYR A 64 14.59 -5.75 -36.46
N GLY A 65 14.25 -4.81 -37.34
CA GLY A 65 13.74 -5.10 -38.69
C GLY A 65 12.30 -5.62 -38.75
N PHE A 66 11.46 -5.32 -37.76
CA PHE A 66 10.06 -5.71 -37.78
C PHE A 66 9.27 -4.91 -38.83
N LYS A 67 8.50 -5.62 -39.67
CA LYS A 67 7.73 -5.01 -40.76
C LYS A 67 6.44 -4.33 -40.29
N TYR A 68 5.94 -4.71 -39.11
CA TYR A 68 4.67 -4.22 -38.56
C TYR A 68 4.79 -3.90 -37.06
N PHE A 69 4.22 -2.76 -36.65
CA PHE A 69 4.13 -2.33 -35.25
C PHE A 69 2.70 -1.90 -34.91
N ILE A 70 2.17 -2.41 -33.81
CA ILE A 70 0.81 -2.13 -33.31
C ILE A 70 0.95 -1.46 -31.94
N SER A 71 0.36 -0.28 -31.81
CA SER A 71 0.31 0.45 -30.55
C SER A 71 -1.13 0.81 -30.17
N THR A 72 -1.37 0.81 -28.87
CA THR A 72 -2.64 1.26 -28.26
C THR A 72 -2.57 2.71 -27.78
N ASP A 73 -1.39 3.34 -27.86
CA ASP A 73 -1.15 4.71 -27.43
C ASP A 73 -1.72 5.72 -28.43
N THR A 74 -2.79 6.41 -28.03
CA THR A 74 -3.45 7.44 -28.83
C THR A 74 -2.62 8.71 -28.99
N LEU A 75 -1.63 8.95 -28.10
CA LEU A 75 -0.74 10.12 -28.14
C LEU A 75 0.32 10.03 -29.25
N ILE A 76 0.48 8.86 -29.89
CA ILE A 76 1.32 8.72 -31.08
C ILE A 76 0.76 9.49 -32.28
N LYS A 77 -0.53 9.81 -32.32
CA LYS A 77 -1.15 10.62 -33.39
C LYS A 77 -0.59 12.03 -33.53
N SER A 78 -0.18 12.64 -32.42
CA SER A 78 0.40 13.99 -32.42
C SER A 78 1.89 14.01 -32.76
N TYR A 79 2.49 12.84 -33.03
CA TYR A 79 3.88 12.74 -33.43
C TYR A 79 3.99 12.91 -34.95
N GLN A 80 4.60 14.01 -35.41
CA GLN A 80 5.09 14.09 -36.78
C GLN A 80 6.20 13.05 -36.94
N LEU A 81 5.97 12.02 -37.75
CA LEU A 81 7.00 11.04 -38.11
C LEU A 81 8.26 11.77 -38.61
N PRO A 82 9.43 11.56 -37.97
CA PRO A 82 10.70 12.07 -38.47
C PRO A 82 10.88 11.73 -39.95
N HIS A 83 11.36 12.69 -40.74
CA HIS A 83 11.49 12.56 -42.20
C HIS A 83 12.30 11.33 -42.65
N ALA A 84 13.22 10.88 -41.80
CA ALA A 84 13.99 9.64 -41.99
C ALA A 84 13.10 8.39 -42.03
N LEU A 85 12.02 8.32 -41.25
CA LEU A 85 11.13 7.15 -41.15
C LEU A 85 10.20 7.03 -42.36
N THR A 86 9.79 8.16 -42.94
CA THR A 86 9.05 8.20 -44.20
C THR A 86 9.90 7.62 -45.35
N LYS A 87 11.22 7.80 -45.29
CA LYS A 87 12.18 7.26 -46.27
C LYS A 87 12.32 5.73 -46.21
N TYR A 88 11.98 5.10 -45.08
CA TYR A 88 11.91 3.64 -44.90
C TYR A 88 10.50 3.06 -45.15
N GLY A 89 9.58 3.86 -45.69
CA GLY A 89 8.27 3.39 -46.17
C GLY A 89 7.17 3.25 -45.09
N PHE A 90 7.40 3.72 -43.86
CA PHE A 90 6.39 3.67 -42.80
C PHE A 90 5.25 4.68 -43.03
N ARG A 91 4.00 4.20 -42.96
CA ARG A 91 2.78 5.03 -43.02
C ARG A 91 1.83 4.71 -41.86
N ILE A 92 1.10 5.72 -41.40
CA ILE A 92 0.04 5.58 -40.40
C ILE A 92 -1.24 5.11 -41.10
N MET A 93 -1.81 3.98 -40.67
CA MET A 93 -3.09 3.48 -41.18
C MET A 93 -4.16 3.54 -40.08
N GLY A 94 -5.26 4.29 -40.32
CA GLY A 94 -6.48 4.31 -39.50
C GLY A 94 -6.85 5.68 -38.89
N ARG A 95 -8.17 5.94 -38.76
CA ARG A 95 -8.73 7.01 -37.90
C ARG A 95 -9.36 6.34 -36.67
N GLY A 96 -8.63 6.26 -35.56
CA GLY A 96 -9.11 5.59 -34.33
C GLY A 96 -7.96 4.90 -33.60
N ALA A 97 -8.26 4.14 -32.55
CA ALA A 97 -7.33 3.18 -31.93
C ALA A 97 -7.83 1.75 -32.23
N PRO A 98 -6.94 0.76 -32.48
CA PRO A 98 -5.47 0.84 -32.53
C PRO A 98 -4.92 1.28 -33.90
N LEU A 99 -3.69 1.85 -33.91
CA LEU A 99 -2.99 2.32 -35.11
C LEU A 99 -1.99 1.27 -35.61
N LEU A 100 -1.96 1.04 -36.92
CA LEU A 100 -1.03 0.14 -37.59
C LEU A 100 0.04 0.91 -38.37
N PHE A 101 1.30 0.56 -38.17
CA PHE A 101 2.44 1.05 -38.95
C PHE A 101 2.97 -0.08 -39.84
N VAL A 102 3.07 0.17 -41.15
CA VAL A 102 3.55 -0.80 -42.15
C VAL A 102 4.85 -0.29 -42.76
N GLY A 103 5.94 -1.04 -42.62
CA GLY A 103 7.23 -0.78 -43.28
C GLY A 103 7.24 -1.37 -44.69
N GLY A 104 7.63 -0.57 -45.68
CA GLY A 104 7.60 -0.94 -47.10
C GLY A 104 8.63 -2.01 -47.46
N GLY A 105 8.19 -3.27 -47.50
CA GLY A 105 8.91 -4.37 -48.15
C GLY A 105 7.96 -5.12 -49.09
N ILE A 106 8.41 -5.37 -50.32
CA ILE A 106 7.66 -6.04 -51.39
C ILE A 106 7.08 -7.37 -50.87
N GLY A 107 5.76 -7.43 -50.73
CA GLY A 107 4.93 -8.53 -50.25
C GLY A 107 3.47 -8.24 -50.67
N PRO A 108 2.59 -9.25 -50.78
CA PRO A 108 1.53 -9.29 -51.79
C PRO A 108 0.52 -8.14 -51.67
N PRO A 109 -0.07 -7.72 -52.80
CA PRO A 109 -0.87 -6.51 -52.87
C PRO A 109 -2.29 -6.78 -52.33
N HIS A 110 -2.85 -5.77 -51.66
CA HIS A 110 -4.26 -5.65 -51.28
C HIS A 110 -4.74 -6.46 -50.06
N ILE A 111 -4.43 -6.00 -48.85
CA ILE A 111 -5.31 -6.20 -47.69
C ILE A 111 -5.75 -4.82 -47.19
N THR A 112 -6.91 -4.36 -47.67
CA THR A 112 -7.57 -3.15 -47.18
C THR A 112 -8.55 -3.56 -46.08
N ILE A 113 -8.19 -3.33 -44.81
CA ILE A 113 -9.08 -3.60 -43.68
C ILE A 113 -10.07 -2.43 -43.57
N HIS A 114 -11.31 -2.63 -44.03
CA HIS A 114 -12.39 -1.65 -43.88
C HIS A 114 -13.04 -1.76 -42.49
N PHE A 115 -12.92 -0.70 -41.68
CA PHE A 115 -13.76 -0.54 -40.49
C PHE A 115 -15.10 0.08 -40.91
N HIS A 116 -16.20 -0.64 -40.70
CA HIS A 116 -17.54 -0.16 -41.06
C HIS A 116 -17.93 1.02 -40.15
N PRO A 117 -18.42 2.17 -40.67
CA PRO A 117 -18.58 3.41 -39.89
C PRO A 117 -19.90 3.49 -39.09
N ALA A 118 -20.68 2.40 -39.03
CA ALA A 118 -22.02 2.41 -38.51
C ALA A 118 -22.08 1.68 -37.17
N GLU A 119 -21.62 2.35 -36.11
CA GLU A 119 -22.04 2.15 -34.70
C GLU A 119 -21.28 3.16 -33.81
N ILE A 120 -21.38 4.45 -34.14
CA ILE A 120 -20.97 5.54 -33.23
C ILE A 120 -22.13 5.74 -32.25
N PHE A 121 -22.20 4.88 -31.24
CA PHE A 121 -22.83 5.27 -29.98
C PHE A 121 -21.78 6.00 -29.15
N PHE A 122 -22.02 7.28 -28.87
CA PHE A 122 -21.36 7.98 -27.79
C PHE A 122 -21.59 7.20 -26.49
N MET A 123 -20.57 6.50 -26.00
CA MET A 123 -20.57 5.98 -24.63
C MET A 123 -19.97 7.06 -23.71
N PRO A 124 -20.65 7.43 -22.62
CA PRO A 124 -20.09 8.33 -21.61
C PRO A 124 -18.98 7.59 -20.86
N GLY A 125 -17.82 8.24 -20.72
CA GLY A 125 -16.77 7.91 -19.75
C GLY A 125 -16.21 6.49 -19.83
N GLU A 126 -14.99 6.34 -20.34
CA GLU A 126 -14.18 5.15 -20.08
C GLU A 126 -14.19 4.85 -18.58
N CYS A 127 -14.93 3.81 -18.19
CA CYS A 127 -14.92 3.29 -16.83
C CYS A 127 -13.54 2.65 -16.66
N GLN A 128 -12.59 3.41 -16.10
CA GLN A 128 -11.30 2.89 -15.65
C GLN A 128 -11.54 1.61 -14.85
N PRO A 129 -10.67 0.59 -14.94
CA PRO A 129 -10.84 -0.62 -14.14
C PRO A 129 -10.96 -0.20 -12.68
N ARG A 130 -12.16 -0.35 -12.10
CA ARG A 130 -12.47 0.10 -10.74
C ARG A 130 -11.40 -0.45 -9.83
N ARG A 131 -10.59 0.43 -9.24
CA ARG A 131 -9.67 0.03 -8.19
C ARG A 131 -10.54 -0.53 -7.07
N CYS A 132 -10.30 -1.79 -6.70
CA CYS A 132 -11.02 -2.46 -5.63
C CYS A 132 -10.02 -2.72 -4.52
N MET A 133 -10.19 -2.08 -3.37
CA MET A 133 -9.40 -2.39 -2.20
C MET A 133 -9.85 -3.73 -1.61
N GLN A 134 -8.87 -4.62 -1.42
CA GLN A 134 -9.06 -5.86 -0.68
C GLN A 134 -8.87 -5.61 0.81
N SER A 135 -9.87 -5.91 1.61
CA SER A 135 -9.74 -5.89 3.06
C SER A 135 -10.09 -7.27 3.64
N VAL A 136 -9.44 -7.64 4.74
CA VAL A 136 -9.73 -8.89 5.44
C VAL A 136 -10.67 -8.60 6.60
N THR A 137 -11.89 -9.12 6.51
CA THR A 137 -12.88 -9.01 7.58
C THR A 137 -12.92 -10.29 8.40
N LYS A 138 -12.90 -10.15 9.73
CA LYS A 138 -12.97 -11.28 10.68
C LYS A 138 -14.41 -11.51 11.09
N LEU A 139 -14.93 -12.69 10.78
CA LEU A 139 -16.30 -13.09 11.08
C LEU A 139 -16.27 -14.27 12.05
N ARG A 140 -16.78 -14.11 13.27
CA ARG A 140 -16.90 -15.22 14.23
C ARG A 140 -18.05 -16.12 13.79
N LEU A 141 -17.81 -17.43 13.70
CA LEU A 141 -18.85 -18.41 13.42
C LEU A 141 -19.50 -18.89 14.72
N PHE A 142 -20.83 -19.05 14.66
CA PHE A 142 -21.63 -19.68 15.71
C PHE A 142 -22.00 -21.08 15.22
N ALA A 143 -21.33 -22.08 15.78
CA ALA A 143 -21.48 -23.49 15.43
C ALA A 143 -21.93 -24.29 16.66
N SER A 144 -22.95 -25.12 16.48
CA SER A 144 -23.40 -26.15 17.41
C SER A 144 -22.32 -27.23 17.62
N PRO A 145 -22.43 -28.09 18.65
CA PRO A 145 -21.45 -29.15 18.89
C PRO A 145 -21.18 -30.04 17.67
N ASP A 146 -22.23 -30.42 16.93
CA ASP A 146 -22.11 -31.24 15.73
C ASP A 146 -21.43 -30.50 14.59
N GLU A 147 -21.78 -29.23 14.36
CA GLU A 147 -21.13 -28.42 13.34
C GLU A 147 -19.65 -28.18 13.67
N ARG A 148 -19.31 -28.02 14.96
CA ARG A 148 -17.91 -27.91 15.40
C ARG A 148 -17.14 -29.19 15.08
N ARG A 149 -17.73 -30.37 15.34
CA ARG A 149 -17.15 -31.68 14.98
C ARG A 149 -16.85 -31.75 13.48
N MET A 150 -17.81 -31.37 12.64
CA MET A 150 -17.64 -31.37 11.17
C MET A 150 -16.52 -30.41 10.70
N LEU A 151 -16.45 -29.20 11.28
CA LEU A 151 -15.41 -28.23 10.96
C LEU A 151 -14.02 -28.72 11.36
N PHE A 152 -13.87 -29.29 12.56
CA PHE A 152 -12.61 -29.86 13.00
C PHE A 152 -12.17 -31.03 12.12
N ALA A 153 -13.06 -32.00 11.87
CA ALA A 153 -12.76 -33.14 11.01
C ALA A 153 -12.30 -32.70 9.61
N THR A 154 -12.95 -31.65 9.07
CA THR A 154 -12.55 -31.05 7.78
C THR A 154 -11.17 -30.40 7.85
N MET A 155 -10.87 -29.63 8.90
CA MET A 155 -9.55 -29.01 9.11
C MET A 155 -8.45 -30.06 9.26
N GLU A 156 -8.69 -31.07 10.08
CA GLU A 156 -7.77 -32.18 10.34
C GLU A 156 -7.43 -32.90 9.04
N ARG A 157 -8.44 -33.32 8.28
CA ARG A 157 -8.25 -34.03 7.01
C ARG A 157 -7.55 -33.18 5.96
N TYR A 158 -7.90 -31.90 5.86
CA TYR A 158 -7.28 -30.97 4.94
C TYR A 158 -5.80 -30.73 5.29
N ASN A 159 -5.47 -30.55 6.57
CA ASN A 159 -4.08 -30.34 6.99
C ASN A 159 -3.25 -31.63 6.93
N ALA A 160 -3.85 -32.80 7.15
CA ALA A 160 -3.22 -34.08 6.87
C ALA A 160 -2.84 -34.22 5.38
N ALA A 161 -3.74 -33.81 4.47
CA ALA A 161 -3.43 -33.76 3.05
C ALA A 161 -2.27 -32.81 2.74
N CYS A 162 -2.23 -31.61 3.35
CA CYS A 162 -1.08 -30.71 3.21
C CYS A 162 0.23 -31.35 3.69
N ASN A 163 0.19 -32.09 4.81
CA ASN A 163 1.37 -32.80 5.35
C ASN A 163 1.81 -33.99 4.49
N ALA A 164 0.94 -34.56 3.66
CA ALA A 164 1.35 -35.57 2.67
C ALA A 164 1.97 -34.95 1.41
N VAL A 165 1.56 -33.73 1.04
CA VAL A 165 2.10 -33.00 -0.12
C VAL A 165 3.47 -32.36 0.19
N SER A 166 3.66 -31.88 1.42
CA SER A 166 4.84 -31.11 1.83
C SER A 166 6.19 -31.85 1.63
N PRO A 167 6.35 -33.12 2.04
CA PRO A 167 7.59 -33.86 1.86
C PRO A 167 7.96 -34.01 0.38
N VAL A 168 6.99 -34.30 -0.48
CA VAL A 168 7.19 -34.45 -1.93
C VAL A 168 7.60 -33.11 -2.55
N ALA A 169 6.92 -32.02 -2.18
CA ALA A 169 7.27 -30.68 -2.64
C ALA A 169 8.71 -30.30 -2.25
N PHE A 170 9.15 -30.69 -1.04
CA PHE A 170 10.49 -30.41 -0.56
C PHE A 170 11.57 -31.26 -1.24
N SER A 171 11.36 -32.58 -1.33
CA SER A 171 12.33 -33.53 -1.89
C SER A 171 12.53 -33.31 -3.40
N GLU A 172 11.44 -33.12 -4.14
CA GLU A 172 11.47 -32.88 -5.59
C GLU A 172 11.78 -31.40 -5.94
N ARG A 173 11.96 -30.52 -4.94
CA ARG A 173 12.16 -29.07 -5.11
C ARG A 173 11.09 -28.40 -5.98
N GLN A 174 9.88 -28.94 -5.98
CA GLN A 174 8.76 -28.45 -6.77
C GLN A 174 7.83 -27.60 -5.90
N PHE A 175 7.85 -26.28 -6.09
CA PHE A 175 7.04 -25.33 -5.30
C PHE A 175 5.97 -24.60 -6.12
N SER A 176 5.81 -24.95 -7.39
CA SER A 176 4.75 -24.39 -8.23
C SER A 176 3.42 -25.09 -7.96
N ASN A 177 2.33 -24.32 -7.92
CA ASN A 177 0.99 -24.88 -7.75
C ASN A 177 0.65 -25.87 -8.87
N ILE A 178 0.95 -25.50 -10.12
CA ILE A 178 0.64 -26.33 -11.30
C ILE A 178 1.45 -27.64 -11.27
N GLY A 179 2.74 -27.56 -10.95
CA GLY A 179 3.61 -28.75 -10.88
C GLY A 179 3.14 -29.74 -9.82
N LEU A 180 2.88 -29.26 -8.59
CA LEU A 180 2.37 -30.12 -7.52
C LEU A 180 0.98 -30.68 -7.82
N GLN A 181 0.10 -29.89 -8.46
CA GLN A 181 -1.24 -30.35 -8.82
C GLN A 181 -1.18 -31.49 -9.84
N LYS A 182 -0.38 -31.35 -10.91
CA LYS A 182 -0.20 -32.43 -11.90
C LYS A 182 0.30 -33.72 -11.26
N ARG A 183 1.17 -33.61 -10.25
CA ARG A 183 1.82 -34.75 -9.61
C ARG A 183 0.95 -35.45 -8.56
N LEU A 184 0.24 -34.68 -7.74
CA LEU A 184 -0.33 -35.18 -6.48
C LEU A 184 -1.85 -35.07 -6.39
N TYR A 185 -2.53 -34.44 -7.35
CA TYR A 185 -3.98 -34.21 -7.26
C TYR A 185 -4.79 -35.50 -7.04
N SER A 186 -4.58 -36.53 -7.87
CA SER A 186 -5.34 -37.79 -7.76
C SER A 186 -5.08 -38.48 -6.42
N HIS A 187 -3.81 -38.59 -6.04
CA HIS A 187 -3.40 -39.18 -4.76
C HIS A 187 -4.03 -38.45 -3.56
N VAL A 188 -3.99 -37.11 -3.54
CA VAL A 188 -4.56 -36.31 -2.45
C VAL A 188 -6.08 -36.48 -2.40
N ARG A 189 -6.76 -36.46 -3.54
CA ARG A 189 -8.21 -36.57 -3.60
C ARG A 189 -8.70 -37.93 -3.11
N GLU A 190 -8.08 -39.01 -3.60
CA GLU A 190 -8.47 -40.39 -3.31
C GLU A 190 -8.13 -40.78 -1.87
N THR A 191 -6.92 -40.48 -1.40
CA THR A 191 -6.44 -40.90 -0.07
C THR A 191 -7.17 -40.16 1.05
N PHE A 192 -7.43 -38.87 0.88
CA PHE A 192 -8.00 -38.04 1.94
C PHE A 192 -9.52 -37.87 1.82
N GLY A 193 -10.15 -38.35 0.75
CA GLY A 193 -11.59 -38.21 0.52
C GLY A 193 -12.05 -36.76 0.40
N LEU A 194 -11.16 -35.87 -0.06
CA LEU A 194 -11.47 -34.45 -0.21
C LEU A 194 -12.28 -34.22 -1.49
N SER A 195 -13.15 -33.21 -1.47
CA SER A 195 -13.77 -32.74 -2.72
C SER A 195 -12.69 -32.26 -3.70
N ALA A 196 -12.98 -32.29 -5.00
CA ALA A 196 -12.02 -31.89 -6.03
C ALA A 196 -11.44 -30.49 -5.77
N GLN A 197 -12.29 -29.55 -5.33
CA GLN A 197 -11.85 -28.19 -5.01
C GLN A 197 -11.01 -28.12 -3.73
N MET A 198 -11.37 -28.86 -2.68
CA MET A 198 -10.59 -28.93 -1.42
C MET A 198 -9.20 -29.52 -1.65
N ALA A 199 -9.09 -30.58 -2.46
CA ALA A 199 -7.80 -31.17 -2.83
C ALA A 199 -6.88 -30.15 -3.54
N GLN A 200 -7.44 -29.39 -4.50
CA GLN A 200 -6.69 -28.33 -5.19
C GLN A 200 -6.26 -27.20 -4.23
N LEU A 201 -7.13 -26.80 -3.30
CA LEU A 201 -6.81 -25.78 -2.30
C LEU A 201 -5.73 -26.24 -1.33
N ALA A 202 -5.74 -27.51 -0.92
CA ALA A 202 -4.69 -28.08 -0.05
C ALA A 202 -3.31 -28.01 -0.73
N ILE A 203 -3.22 -28.40 -2.00
CA ILE A 203 -1.99 -28.31 -2.80
C ILE A 203 -1.55 -26.85 -2.97
N ARG A 204 -2.50 -25.96 -3.30
CA ARG A 204 -2.24 -24.52 -3.44
C ARG A 204 -1.70 -23.90 -2.15
N LYS A 205 -2.24 -24.29 -1.00
CA LYS A 205 -1.76 -23.84 0.31
C LYS A 205 -0.32 -24.26 0.54
N VAL A 206 0.06 -25.50 0.20
CA VAL A 206 1.45 -25.96 0.34
C VAL A 206 2.39 -25.14 -0.56
N ALA A 207 2.06 -25.03 -1.84
CA ALA A 207 2.83 -24.23 -2.80
C ALA A 207 3.00 -22.76 -2.34
N GLY A 208 1.91 -22.14 -1.90
CA GLY A 208 1.91 -20.76 -1.39
C GLY A 208 2.72 -20.59 -0.10
N SER A 209 2.68 -21.58 0.79
CA SER A 209 3.43 -21.57 2.05
C SER A 209 4.95 -21.66 1.80
N TYR A 210 5.38 -22.52 0.89
CA TYR A 210 6.79 -22.60 0.48
C TYR A 210 7.27 -21.32 -0.18
N ARG A 211 6.48 -20.76 -1.11
CA ARG A 211 6.81 -19.48 -1.77
C ARG A 211 6.98 -18.35 -0.74
N SER A 212 6.01 -18.20 0.16
CA SER A 212 6.03 -17.15 1.19
C SER A 212 7.22 -17.33 2.14
N THR A 213 7.53 -18.57 2.53
CA THR A 213 8.66 -18.87 3.40
C THR A 213 10.01 -18.58 2.72
N LYS A 214 10.13 -18.90 1.43
CA LYS A 214 11.35 -18.61 0.63
C LYS A 214 11.62 -17.10 0.57
N GLU A 215 10.60 -16.30 0.29
CA GLU A 215 10.73 -14.83 0.30
C GLU A 215 11.07 -14.29 1.70
N ALA A 216 10.44 -14.80 2.75
CA ALA A 216 10.75 -14.40 4.12
C ALA A 216 12.19 -14.73 4.52
N ILE A 217 12.70 -15.90 4.13
CA ILE A 217 14.10 -16.29 4.35
C ILE A 217 15.04 -15.38 3.58
N LYS A 218 14.74 -15.08 2.31
CA LYS A 218 15.53 -14.16 1.48
C LYS A 218 15.67 -12.79 2.15
N GLU A 219 14.57 -12.23 2.64
CA GLU A 219 14.58 -10.93 3.31
C GLU A 219 15.34 -10.96 4.65
N GLN A 220 15.13 -12.02 5.45
CA GLN A 220 15.89 -12.19 6.70
C GLN A 220 17.39 -12.36 6.44
N ASN A 221 17.77 -13.06 5.37
CA ASN A 221 19.16 -13.32 5.03
C ASN A 221 19.90 -12.05 4.61
N LYS A 222 19.23 -11.05 4.02
CA LYS A 222 19.85 -9.72 3.79
C LYS A 222 20.33 -9.09 5.09
N VAL A 223 19.49 -9.15 6.13
CA VAL A 223 19.81 -8.62 7.46
C VAL A 223 20.88 -9.48 8.16
N LEU A 224 20.79 -10.81 8.07
CA LEU A 224 21.77 -11.70 8.70
C LEU A 224 23.16 -11.57 8.05
N ALA A 225 23.22 -11.42 6.73
CA ALA A 225 24.46 -11.18 6.00
C ALA A 225 25.13 -9.88 6.45
N ALA A 226 24.36 -8.78 6.57
CA ALA A 226 24.88 -7.51 7.09
C ALA A 226 25.38 -7.59 8.53
N LEU A 227 24.87 -8.55 9.33
CA LEU A 227 25.27 -8.78 10.72
C LEU A 227 26.36 -9.86 10.87
N GLY A 228 26.88 -10.43 9.77
CA GLY A 228 27.87 -11.52 9.81
C GLY A 228 27.35 -12.80 10.46
N LYS A 229 26.04 -13.06 10.41
CA LYS A 229 25.40 -14.22 11.04
C LYS A 229 25.12 -15.35 10.04
N PRO A 230 25.05 -16.62 10.49
CA PRO A 230 24.73 -17.74 9.61
C PRO A 230 23.38 -17.55 8.93
N LEU A 231 23.36 -17.82 7.62
CA LEU A 231 22.17 -17.69 6.78
C LEU A 231 21.19 -18.82 7.06
N LYS A 232 19.89 -18.51 6.93
CA LYS A 232 18.84 -19.50 7.05
C LYS A 232 18.61 -20.21 5.71
N THR A 233 18.30 -21.49 5.80
CA THR A 233 17.91 -22.34 4.67
C THR A 233 16.45 -22.74 4.79
N LEU A 234 15.84 -23.04 3.64
CA LEU A 234 14.47 -23.54 3.58
C LEU A 234 14.43 -24.97 4.12
N THR A 235 13.55 -25.21 5.08
CA THR A 235 13.26 -26.54 5.63
C THR A 235 11.90 -27.04 5.15
N GLU A 236 11.66 -28.34 5.34
CA GLU A 236 10.34 -28.93 5.12
C GLU A 236 9.30 -28.24 6.02
N LEU A 237 8.14 -27.93 5.45
CA LEU A 237 7.06 -27.30 6.17
C LEU A 237 6.11 -28.34 6.74
N SER A 238 5.62 -28.10 7.96
CA SER A 238 4.54 -28.90 8.56
C SER A 238 3.33 -28.01 8.86
N PHE A 239 2.16 -28.61 8.70
CA PHE A 239 0.87 -27.98 8.90
C PHE A 239 0.23 -28.55 10.17
N ARG A 240 -0.17 -27.65 11.07
CA ARG A 240 -0.86 -28.05 12.31
C ARG A 240 -2.19 -28.69 11.98
N GLU A 241 -2.59 -29.65 12.81
CA GLU A 241 -3.86 -30.37 12.72
C GLU A 241 -5.07 -29.42 12.60
N HIS A 242 -5.20 -28.46 13.52
CA HIS A 242 -6.20 -27.38 13.45
C HIS A 242 -5.65 -26.08 12.83
N GLY A 243 -4.71 -26.22 11.88
CA GLY A 243 -4.17 -25.09 11.12
C GLY A 243 -5.22 -24.47 10.19
N ALA A 244 -5.08 -23.18 9.89
CA ALA A 244 -6.02 -22.46 9.04
C ALA A 244 -6.19 -23.11 7.66
N ILE A 245 -7.41 -23.26 7.17
CA ILE A 245 -7.70 -23.84 5.85
C ILE A 245 -8.35 -22.80 4.94
N GLY A 246 -8.04 -22.86 3.65
CA GLY A 246 -8.55 -21.91 2.66
C GLY A 246 -9.83 -22.39 2.00
N TYR A 247 -10.76 -21.47 1.78
CA TYR A 247 -11.96 -21.63 0.99
C TYR A 247 -11.99 -20.58 -0.12
N ASP A 248 -12.58 -20.93 -1.26
CA ASP A 248 -12.91 -20.00 -2.33
C ASP A 248 -14.42 -20.00 -2.63
N ALA A 249 -14.84 -19.18 -3.59
CA ALA A 249 -16.24 -19.00 -3.96
C ALA A 249 -16.97 -20.30 -4.40
N ARG A 250 -16.25 -21.38 -4.75
CA ARG A 250 -16.87 -22.67 -5.14
C ARG A 250 -17.26 -23.52 -3.94
N VAL A 251 -16.53 -23.38 -2.84
CA VAL A 251 -16.68 -24.20 -1.61
C VAL A 251 -17.20 -23.40 -0.42
N LEU A 252 -17.29 -22.08 -0.55
CA LEU A 252 -17.85 -21.18 0.45
C LEU A 252 -18.68 -20.11 -0.25
N SER A 253 -19.88 -19.87 0.28
CA SER A 253 -20.73 -18.75 -0.13
C SER A 253 -21.13 -17.96 1.10
N LEU A 254 -20.93 -16.65 1.06
CA LEU A 254 -21.23 -15.75 2.15
C LEU A 254 -22.54 -15.01 1.83
N GLY A 255 -23.61 -15.37 2.52
CA GLY A 255 -24.89 -14.66 2.46
C GLY A 255 -24.95 -13.53 3.49
N GLN A 256 -26.10 -12.84 3.55
CA GLN A 256 -26.28 -11.67 4.40
C GLN A 256 -26.05 -11.91 5.90
N ASN A 257 -26.47 -13.07 6.42
CA ASN A 257 -26.40 -13.44 7.85
C ASN A 257 -25.93 -14.88 8.10
N ARG A 258 -25.69 -15.64 7.03
CA ARG A 258 -25.25 -17.03 7.11
C ARG A 258 -24.16 -17.29 6.09
N VAL A 259 -23.23 -18.16 6.43
CA VAL A 259 -22.22 -18.67 5.52
C VAL A 259 -22.52 -20.13 5.21
N SER A 260 -22.43 -20.50 3.94
CA SER A 260 -22.61 -21.85 3.46
C SER A 260 -21.26 -22.46 3.11
N ILE A 261 -20.76 -23.36 3.96
CA ILE A 261 -19.39 -23.89 3.93
C ILE A 261 -19.42 -25.38 3.58
N TRP A 262 -18.54 -25.81 2.68
CA TRP A 262 -18.33 -27.22 2.38
C TRP A 262 -17.49 -27.91 3.48
N THR A 263 -17.95 -29.06 3.93
CA THR A 263 -17.26 -29.96 4.89
C THR A 263 -17.14 -31.35 4.29
N LEU A 264 -16.47 -32.27 5.00
CA LEU A 264 -16.43 -33.69 4.61
C LEU A 264 -17.82 -34.34 4.57
N GLU A 265 -18.73 -33.92 5.46
CA GLU A 265 -20.09 -34.44 5.59
C GLU A 265 -21.09 -33.65 4.72
N GLY A 266 -20.60 -32.82 3.80
CA GLY A 266 -21.42 -31.99 2.91
C GLY A 266 -21.48 -30.52 3.33
N ARG A 267 -22.47 -29.79 2.82
CA ARG A 267 -22.54 -28.33 2.97
C ARG A 267 -23.37 -27.93 4.18
N ILE A 268 -22.78 -27.19 5.10
CA ILE A 268 -23.45 -26.67 6.30
C ILE A 268 -23.67 -25.16 6.23
N LYS A 269 -24.70 -24.65 6.93
CA LYS A 269 -25.07 -23.23 6.96
C LYS A 269 -24.93 -22.66 8.36
N LEU A 270 -23.89 -21.87 8.58
CA LEU A 270 -23.54 -21.31 9.90
C LEU A 270 -23.94 -19.84 10.01
N ARG A 271 -24.38 -19.41 11.19
CA ARG A 271 -24.50 -17.98 11.49
C ARG A 271 -23.12 -17.40 11.80
N TYR A 272 -22.92 -16.13 11.48
CA TYR A 272 -21.68 -15.43 11.82
C TYR A 272 -21.94 -14.04 12.41
N SER A 273 -20.97 -13.51 13.15
CA SER A 273 -21.01 -12.15 13.67
C SER A 273 -20.78 -11.17 12.52
N LYS A 274 -21.80 -10.40 12.14
CA LYS A 274 -21.67 -9.36 11.12
C LYS A 274 -21.16 -8.06 11.76
N PRO A 275 -20.00 -7.52 11.35
CA PRO A 275 -19.62 -6.17 11.74
C PRO A 275 -20.60 -5.15 11.14
N ALA A 276 -20.85 -4.04 11.84
CA ALA A 276 -21.74 -2.97 11.34
C ALA A 276 -21.32 -2.43 9.96
N TYR A 277 -20.02 -2.49 9.63
CA TYR A 277 -19.44 -2.05 8.36
C TYR A 277 -19.35 -3.16 7.30
N PHE A 278 -20.06 -4.27 7.42
CA PHE A 278 -19.94 -5.34 6.42
C PHE A 278 -20.49 -4.88 5.06
N PRO A 279 -19.66 -4.81 3.99
CA PRO A 279 -20.05 -4.21 2.72
C PRO A 279 -21.24 -4.95 2.09
N ALA A 280 -22.21 -4.20 1.57
CA ALA A 280 -23.45 -4.76 1.03
C ALA A 280 -23.24 -5.62 -0.23
N VAL A 281 -22.16 -5.35 -0.97
CA VAL A 281 -21.73 -6.10 -2.14
C VAL A 281 -20.45 -6.81 -1.76
N THR A 282 -20.44 -8.14 -1.76
CA THR A 282 -19.21 -8.87 -1.43
C THR A 282 -19.01 -10.05 -2.36
N THR A 283 -18.29 -9.80 -3.45
CA THR A 283 -17.60 -10.90 -4.12
C THR A 283 -16.50 -11.36 -3.16
N VAL A 284 -16.75 -12.47 -2.49
CA VAL A 284 -15.76 -13.10 -1.62
C VAL A 284 -14.78 -13.87 -2.49
N LYS A 285 -13.50 -13.50 -2.44
CA LYS A 285 -12.45 -14.21 -3.18
C LYS A 285 -12.01 -15.46 -2.42
N GLN A 286 -11.02 -15.28 -1.56
CA GLN A 286 -10.47 -16.31 -0.71
C GLN A 286 -10.85 -16.00 0.74
N THR A 287 -11.25 -17.02 1.47
CA THR A 287 -11.60 -16.94 2.88
C THR A 287 -10.87 -18.02 3.64
N ASP A 288 -10.18 -17.67 4.71
CA ASP A 288 -9.53 -18.67 5.55
C ASP A 288 -10.40 -18.98 6.78
N LEU A 289 -10.66 -20.27 7.02
CA LEU A 289 -11.25 -20.77 8.25
C LEU A 289 -10.13 -20.97 9.28
N VAL A 290 -10.28 -20.32 10.43
CA VAL A 290 -9.29 -20.30 11.52
C VAL A 290 -9.95 -20.66 12.83
N TYR A 291 -9.39 -21.63 13.56
CA TYR A 291 -9.78 -21.89 14.94
C TYR A 291 -8.83 -21.17 15.90
N ARG A 292 -9.38 -20.28 16.74
CA ARG A 292 -8.59 -19.49 17.68
C ARG A 292 -9.42 -19.05 18.87
N ASP A 293 -8.82 -19.11 20.07
CA ASP A 293 -9.40 -18.63 21.31
C ASP A 293 -10.78 -19.27 21.60
N GLY A 294 -10.94 -20.56 21.29
CA GLY A 294 -12.16 -21.35 21.53
C GLY A 294 -13.26 -21.22 20.47
N ALA A 295 -13.06 -20.38 19.44
CA ALA A 295 -14.04 -20.08 18.41
C ALA A 295 -13.49 -20.26 16.99
N PHE A 296 -14.40 -20.54 16.06
CA PHE A 296 -14.13 -20.52 14.63
C PHE A 296 -14.30 -19.11 14.07
N TRP A 297 -13.38 -18.73 13.19
CA TRP A 297 -13.34 -17.44 12.53
C TRP A 297 -13.20 -17.65 11.02
N LEU A 298 -13.89 -16.84 10.24
CA LEU A 298 -13.61 -16.65 8.82
C LEU A 298 -12.88 -15.34 8.63
N TYR A 299 -11.72 -15.42 7.98
CA TYR A 299 -10.99 -14.27 7.51
C TYR A 299 -11.34 -14.10 6.03
N ALA A 300 -12.43 -13.40 5.77
CA ALA A 300 -12.96 -13.20 4.43
C ALA A 300 -12.26 -12.01 3.78
N THR A 301 -11.58 -12.25 2.66
CA THR A 301 -11.07 -11.17 1.80
C THR A 301 -12.24 -10.63 1.00
N VAL A 302 -12.64 -9.41 1.35
CA VAL A 302 -13.76 -8.70 0.74
C VAL A 302 -13.22 -7.61 -0.17
N GLU A 303 -13.73 -7.58 -1.40
CA GLU A 303 -13.49 -6.49 -2.33
C GLU A 303 -14.58 -5.44 -2.11
N THR A 304 -14.14 -4.25 -1.72
CA THR A 304 -15.02 -3.09 -1.67
C THR A 304 -14.63 -2.20 -2.84
N PRO A 305 -15.58 -1.71 -3.65
CA PRO A 305 -15.25 -0.75 -4.69
C PRO A 305 -14.63 0.48 -4.01
N ASP A 306 -13.52 0.97 -4.56
CA ASP A 306 -12.94 2.21 -4.06
C ASP A 306 -13.93 3.35 -4.29
N THR A 307 -14.05 4.23 -3.31
CA THR A 307 -14.70 5.52 -3.54
C THR A 307 -13.69 6.37 -4.28
N GLU A 308 -14.05 6.88 -5.46
CA GLU A 308 -13.17 7.77 -6.20
C GLU A 308 -12.81 8.96 -5.29
N PRO A 309 -11.51 9.26 -5.11
CA PRO A 309 -11.11 10.36 -4.26
C PRO A 309 -11.67 11.67 -4.84
N ALA A 310 -12.35 12.46 -4.00
CA ALA A 310 -12.71 13.81 -4.41
C ALA A 310 -11.43 14.62 -4.64
N GLU A 311 -11.39 15.44 -5.69
CA GLU A 311 -10.33 16.43 -5.85
C GLU A 311 -10.54 17.53 -4.80
N PRO A 312 -9.65 17.62 -3.80
CA PRO A 312 -9.86 18.57 -2.72
C PRO A 312 -9.37 19.96 -3.15
N THR A 313 -10.11 21.01 -2.78
CA THR A 313 -9.67 22.40 -2.97
C THR A 313 -8.65 22.82 -1.90
N GLU A 314 -8.74 22.23 -0.72
CA GLU A 314 -7.92 22.54 0.45
C GLU A 314 -7.42 21.26 1.11
N TYR A 315 -6.32 21.36 1.86
CA TYR A 315 -5.74 20.23 2.58
C TYR A 315 -5.74 20.48 4.09
N LEU A 316 -6.02 19.43 4.86
CA LEU A 316 -5.75 19.36 6.28
C LEU A 316 -4.29 18.91 6.45
N GLY A 317 -3.43 19.82 6.89
CA GLY A 317 -2.03 19.51 7.16
C GLY A 317 -1.89 18.73 8.47
N VAL A 318 -1.11 17.65 8.45
CA VAL A 318 -0.91 16.78 9.61
C VAL A 318 0.59 16.61 9.84
N ASP A 319 1.09 17.30 10.88
CA ASP A 319 2.44 17.12 11.39
C ASP A 319 2.47 15.93 12.35
N LEU A 320 3.56 15.15 12.32
CA LEU A 320 3.70 13.89 13.07
C LEU A 320 4.92 13.97 14.00
N GLY A 321 4.68 14.01 15.31
CA GLY A 321 5.72 14.21 16.31
C GLY A 321 5.90 13.08 17.33
N VAL A 322 6.87 13.27 18.23
CA VAL A 322 7.15 12.39 19.38
C VAL A 322 6.40 12.81 20.65
N VAL A 323 6.19 14.12 20.84
CA VAL A 323 5.44 14.67 21.99
C VAL A 323 3.95 14.62 21.69
N ASN A 324 3.54 15.19 20.56
CA ASN A 324 2.23 15.02 19.97
C ASN A 324 2.36 13.99 18.85
N ILE A 325 1.55 12.93 18.91
CA ILE A 325 1.51 11.85 17.92
C ILE A 325 1.24 12.42 16.53
N ALA A 326 0.28 13.35 16.48
CA ALA A 326 -0.08 14.12 15.32
C ALA A 326 -0.61 15.49 15.78
N THR A 327 -0.39 16.52 14.97
CA THR A 327 -0.94 17.87 15.15
C THR A 327 -1.55 18.30 13.81
N THR A 328 -2.80 18.73 13.81
CA THR A 328 -3.50 19.17 12.60
C THR A 328 -3.40 20.69 12.43
N SER A 329 -3.51 21.16 11.19
CA SER A 329 -3.58 22.59 10.85
C SER A 329 -4.80 23.31 11.46
N ASP A 330 -5.80 22.56 11.90
CA ASP A 330 -6.97 23.07 12.64
C ASP A 330 -6.68 23.29 14.13
N GLY A 331 -5.46 22.98 14.59
CA GLY A 331 -5.04 23.12 16.00
C GLY A 331 -5.34 21.90 16.88
N GLU A 332 -5.82 20.78 16.31
CA GLU A 332 -6.05 19.56 17.09
C GLU A 332 -4.72 18.81 17.30
N ALA A 333 -4.33 18.63 18.57
CA ALA A 333 -3.11 17.93 18.95
C ALA A 333 -3.42 16.59 19.65
N PHE A 334 -2.91 15.50 19.09
CA PHE A 334 -3.07 14.15 19.64
C PHE A 334 -1.90 13.80 20.57
N SER A 335 -2.08 13.90 21.88
CA SER A 335 -0.98 13.70 22.84
C SER A 335 -0.43 12.26 22.90
N SER A 336 0.90 12.13 23.02
CA SER A 336 1.56 10.84 23.28
C SER A 336 1.49 10.35 24.74
N ALA A 337 0.95 11.16 25.67
CA ALA A 337 1.07 10.94 27.11
C ALA A 337 0.56 9.56 27.59
N ALA A 338 -0.58 9.10 27.07
CA ALA A 338 -1.13 7.79 27.41
C ALA A 338 -0.22 6.65 26.92
N THR A 339 0.24 6.74 25.67
CA THR A 339 1.17 5.80 25.05
C THR A 339 2.50 5.73 25.80
N GLU A 340 2.99 6.87 26.26
CA GLU A 340 4.22 6.99 27.03
C GLU A 340 4.09 6.36 28.44
N LYS A 341 2.97 6.61 29.15
CA LYS A 341 2.66 5.94 30.43
C LYS A 341 2.64 4.41 30.26
N VAL A 342 2.01 3.92 29.19
CA VAL A 342 1.96 2.48 28.87
C VAL A 342 3.34 1.92 28.56
N ARG A 343 4.15 2.64 27.77
CA ARG A 343 5.54 2.28 27.46
C ARG A 343 6.36 2.14 28.73
N GLN A 344 6.34 3.14 29.61
CA GLN A 344 7.08 3.14 30.87
C GLN A 344 6.65 1.99 31.79
N ARG A 345 5.34 1.77 31.95
CA ARG A 345 4.80 0.67 32.76
C ARG A 345 5.29 -0.69 32.27
N TYR A 346 5.17 -0.97 30.97
CA TYR A 346 5.61 -2.24 30.40
C TYR A 346 7.14 -2.37 30.34
N GLY A 347 7.87 -1.26 30.19
CA GLY A 347 9.33 -1.21 30.28
C GLY A 347 9.83 -1.62 31.67
N ARG A 348 9.32 -0.98 32.72
CA ARG A 348 9.63 -1.33 34.13
C ARG A 348 9.29 -2.79 34.45
N LEU A 349 8.08 -3.22 34.08
CA LEU A 349 7.65 -4.61 34.30
C LEU A 349 8.54 -5.62 33.57
N ARG A 350 8.93 -5.33 32.32
CA ARG A 350 9.80 -6.21 31.54
C ARG A 350 11.19 -6.30 32.15
N GLY A 351 11.78 -5.16 32.53
CA GLY A 351 13.08 -5.12 33.19
C GLY A 351 13.10 -5.90 34.51
N ALA A 352 12.07 -5.73 35.36
CA ALA A 352 11.92 -6.48 36.60
C ALA A 352 11.84 -8.00 36.34
N LEU A 353 10.96 -8.43 35.42
CA LEU A 353 10.79 -9.86 35.10
C LEU A 353 12.03 -10.47 34.45
N GLN A 354 12.77 -9.72 33.63
CA GLN A 354 14.02 -10.17 33.02
C GLN A 354 15.10 -10.36 34.09
N LYS A 355 15.20 -9.44 35.06
CA LYS A 355 16.12 -9.56 36.20
C LYS A 355 15.78 -10.76 37.09
N THR A 356 14.50 -11.05 37.31
CA THR A 356 14.07 -12.22 38.10
C THR A 356 14.42 -13.56 37.44
N GLY A 357 14.33 -13.67 36.11
CA GLY A 357 14.82 -14.84 35.35
C GLY A 357 14.10 -16.19 35.56
N THR A 358 13.18 -16.31 36.51
CA THR A 358 12.49 -17.57 36.86
C THR A 358 11.54 -18.09 35.76
N ARG A 359 11.15 -19.37 35.84
CA ARG A 359 10.17 -19.97 34.91
C ARG A 359 8.82 -19.24 34.94
N SER A 360 8.36 -18.80 36.11
CA SER A 360 7.14 -18.01 36.27
C SER A 360 7.29 -16.62 35.65
N ALA A 361 8.44 -15.95 35.81
CA ALA A 361 8.74 -14.68 35.16
C ALA A 361 8.75 -14.80 33.63
N LYS A 362 9.38 -15.85 33.08
CA LYS A 362 9.36 -16.16 31.64
C LYS A 362 7.94 -16.42 31.12
N ARG A 363 7.09 -17.13 31.88
CA ARG A 363 5.67 -17.34 31.54
C ARG A 363 4.89 -16.01 31.53
N LYS A 364 5.14 -15.13 32.50
CA LYS A 364 4.54 -13.80 32.56
C LYS A 364 4.98 -12.93 31.38
N LEU A 365 6.27 -12.94 31.02
CA LEU A 365 6.80 -12.25 29.84
C LEU A 365 6.07 -12.67 28.57
N ARG A 366 5.85 -13.98 28.37
CA ARG A 366 5.04 -14.50 27.24
C ARG A 366 3.60 -13.99 27.29
N LYS A 367 2.97 -13.95 28.48
CA LYS A 367 1.59 -13.46 28.66
C LYS A 367 1.42 -11.96 28.38
N ILE A 368 2.43 -11.14 28.68
CA ILE A 368 2.38 -9.69 28.43
C ILE A 368 2.90 -9.30 27.05
N ALA A 369 3.49 -10.24 26.31
CA ALA A 369 4.04 -9.99 24.98
C ALA A 369 2.99 -9.35 24.04
N GLY A 370 3.43 -8.31 23.34
CA GLY A 370 2.61 -7.57 22.38
C GLY A 370 1.51 -6.68 22.97
N ARG A 371 1.32 -6.60 24.30
CA ARG A 371 0.29 -5.72 24.89
C ARG A 371 0.57 -4.24 24.64
N GLU A 372 1.82 -3.81 24.84
CA GLU A 372 2.28 -2.44 24.53
C GLU A 372 2.03 -2.09 23.05
N HIS A 373 2.38 -3.01 22.15
CA HIS A 373 2.18 -2.83 20.71
C HIS A 373 0.71 -2.73 20.33
N ARG A 374 -0.15 -3.61 20.87
CA ARG A 374 -1.60 -3.55 20.64
C ARG A 374 -2.22 -2.22 21.10
N PHE A 375 -1.80 -1.71 22.26
CA PHE A 375 -2.27 -0.41 22.74
C PHE A 375 -1.86 0.71 21.78
N LYS A 376 -0.60 0.75 21.35
CA LYS A 376 -0.12 1.73 20.34
C LYS A 376 -0.87 1.64 19.03
N THR A 377 -1.08 0.43 18.52
CA THR A 377 -1.83 0.19 17.29
C THR A 377 -3.28 0.65 17.39
N ASP A 378 -3.93 0.41 18.54
CA ASP A 378 -5.27 0.91 18.82
C ASP A 378 -5.31 2.45 18.84
N THR A 379 -4.38 3.09 19.55
CA THR A 379 -4.24 4.56 19.54
C THR A 379 -4.05 5.12 18.13
N ASN A 380 -3.18 4.52 17.32
CA ASN A 380 -2.98 4.92 15.93
C ASN A 380 -4.25 4.71 15.10
N HIS A 381 -5.03 3.67 15.35
CA HIS A 381 -6.33 3.48 14.70
C HIS A 381 -7.35 4.53 15.13
N VAL A 382 -7.38 4.97 16.38
CA VAL A 382 -8.31 6.03 16.83
C VAL A 382 -7.94 7.35 16.15
N ILE A 383 -6.66 7.75 16.24
CA ILE A 383 -6.15 9.02 15.68
C ILE A 383 -6.37 9.07 14.16
N SER A 384 -5.93 8.05 13.42
CA SER A 384 -6.15 8.00 11.96
C SER A 384 -7.63 8.03 11.57
N LYS A 385 -8.54 7.51 12.42
CA LYS A 385 -9.97 7.61 12.15
C LYS A 385 -10.44 9.06 12.34
N GLN A 386 -10.03 9.72 13.42
CA GLN A 386 -10.42 11.11 13.70
C GLN A 386 -9.95 12.06 12.59
N ILE A 387 -8.68 11.96 12.19
CA ILE A 387 -8.11 12.78 11.11
C ILE A 387 -8.89 12.58 9.79
N VAL A 388 -9.15 11.32 9.41
CA VAL A 388 -9.88 11.04 8.17
C VAL A 388 -11.32 11.53 8.24
N CYS A 389 -12.01 11.35 9.37
CA CYS A 389 -13.37 11.87 9.55
C CYS A 389 -13.42 13.41 9.52
N ALA A 390 -12.41 14.09 10.06
CA ALA A 390 -12.32 15.55 10.00
C ALA A 390 -12.15 16.04 8.55
N ALA A 391 -11.24 15.42 7.80
CA ALA A 391 -11.01 15.74 6.39
C ALA A 391 -12.24 15.43 5.52
N GLU A 392 -12.85 14.26 5.71
CA GLU A 392 -14.09 13.84 5.02
C GLU A 392 -15.24 14.82 5.30
N GLY A 393 -15.50 15.15 6.56
CA GLY A 393 -16.58 16.05 6.96
C GLY A 393 -16.41 17.49 6.46
N THR A 394 -15.17 17.91 6.20
CA THR A 394 -14.83 19.24 5.67
C THR A 394 -14.53 19.25 4.18
N LYS A 395 -14.62 18.09 3.50
CA LYS A 395 -14.29 17.91 2.07
C LYS A 395 -12.87 18.35 1.70
N ARG A 396 -11.93 18.22 2.63
CA ARG A 396 -10.50 18.53 2.44
C ARG A 396 -9.70 17.27 2.15
N GLY A 397 -8.59 17.44 1.45
CA GLY A 397 -7.55 16.42 1.34
C GLY A 397 -6.76 16.32 2.64
N ILE A 398 -5.92 15.31 2.79
CA ILE A 398 -4.97 15.21 3.90
C ILE A 398 -3.56 15.39 3.34
N ALA A 399 -2.80 16.30 3.91
CA ALA A 399 -1.39 16.47 3.60
C ALA A 399 -0.53 15.95 4.76
N LEU A 400 0.40 15.04 4.45
CA LEU A 400 1.32 14.43 5.41
C LEU A 400 2.77 14.73 5.00
N GLU A 401 3.64 14.99 5.96
CA GLU A 401 5.08 15.07 5.68
C GLU A 401 5.69 13.69 5.42
N ASP A 402 6.67 13.62 4.50
CA ASP A 402 7.44 12.42 4.26
C ASP A 402 8.54 12.23 5.32
N LEU A 403 8.23 11.41 6.33
CA LEU A 403 9.18 11.08 7.40
C LEU A 403 10.21 10.00 7.00
N ASN A 404 10.33 9.67 5.71
CA ASN A 404 11.33 8.71 5.25
C ASN A 404 12.75 9.18 5.59
N GLY A 405 13.48 8.36 6.37
CA GLY A 405 14.90 8.61 6.66
C GLY A 405 15.21 9.41 7.94
N ILE A 406 14.22 9.81 8.75
CA ILE A 406 14.49 10.49 10.04
C ILE A 406 15.38 9.65 10.96
N LEU A 407 15.17 8.32 10.97
CA LEU A 407 15.99 7.39 11.76
C LEU A 407 17.45 7.31 11.30
N LEU A 408 17.76 7.71 10.06
CA LEU A 408 19.11 7.74 9.50
C LEU A 408 19.79 9.11 9.67
N ARG A 409 19.01 10.19 9.76
CA ARG A 409 19.51 11.58 9.79
C ARG A 409 19.73 12.15 11.20
N THR A 410 19.04 11.64 12.22
CA THR A 410 19.10 12.22 13.58
C THR A 410 19.91 11.36 14.55
N THR A 411 21.07 11.87 15.01
CA THR A 411 21.81 11.27 16.13
C THR A 411 21.09 11.56 17.44
N VAL A 412 20.25 10.61 17.89
CA VAL A 412 19.53 10.73 19.15
C VAL A 412 20.39 10.24 20.32
N ARG A 413 20.32 10.96 21.46
CA ARG A 413 20.94 10.57 22.73
C ARG A 413 20.42 9.20 23.19
N HIS A 414 21.23 8.45 23.94
CA HIS A 414 20.96 7.06 24.32
C HIS A 414 19.63 6.84 25.06
N ASP A 415 19.22 7.82 25.88
CA ASP A 415 17.97 7.87 26.64
C ASP A 415 16.72 8.12 25.78
N GLN A 416 16.86 8.88 24.70
CA GLN A 416 15.77 9.22 23.77
C GLN A 416 15.63 8.21 22.63
N ARG A 417 16.70 7.47 22.32
CA ARG A 417 16.77 6.44 21.28
C ARG A 417 15.64 5.42 21.38
N GLU A 418 15.30 4.98 22.59
CA GLU A 418 14.21 4.02 22.81
C GLU A 418 12.82 4.64 22.51
N ARG A 419 12.61 5.92 22.80
CA ARG A 419 11.37 6.64 22.48
C ARG A 419 11.21 6.83 20.97
N HIS A 420 12.28 7.22 20.29
CA HIS A 420 12.29 7.43 18.84
C HIS A 420 12.13 6.13 18.04
N HIS A 421 12.85 5.04 18.40
CA HIS A 421 12.76 3.78 17.65
C HIS A 421 11.47 2.98 17.91
N LYS A 422 10.76 3.27 19.01
CA LYS A 422 9.49 2.58 19.34
C LYS A 422 8.26 3.34 18.87
N TRP A 423 8.44 4.44 18.15
CA TRP A 423 7.35 5.18 17.54
C TRP A 423 7.03 4.63 16.16
N ALA A 424 5.74 4.52 15.83
CA ALA A 424 5.27 3.83 14.63
C ALA A 424 4.70 4.83 13.61
N PHE A 425 5.47 5.87 13.25
CA PHE A 425 5.07 6.88 12.26
C PHE A 425 4.54 6.25 10.97
N ARG A 426 5.28 5.26 10.44
CA ARG A 426 4.89 4.48 9.26
C ARG A 426 3.55 3.77 9.45
N GLN A 427 3.28 3.23 10.65
CA GLN A 427 2.00 2.57 10.93
C GLN A 427 0.84 3.57 10.91
N LEU A 428 1.00 4.74 11.56
CA LEU A 428 -0.03 5.77 11.57
C LEU A 428 -0.31 6.29 10.16
N ARG A 429 0.74 6.58 9.38
CA ARG A 429 0.62 6.96 7.96
C ARG A 429 -0.14 5.90 7.16
N SER A 430 0.27 4.63 7.22
CA SER A 430 -0.45 3.56 6.52
C SER A 430 -1.91 3.46 6.95
N PHE A 431 -2.21 3.77 8.22
CA PHE A 431 -3.60 3.78 8.70
C PHE A 431 -4.42 4.97 8.19
N ILE A 432 -3.80 6.13 8.02
CA ILE A 432 -4.44 7.28 7.38
C ILE A 432 -4.69 6.96 5.91
N GLU A 433 -3.66 6.51 5.17
CA GLU A 433 -3.74 6.18 3.74
C GLU A 433 -4.88 5.20 3.43
N TYR A 434 -4.94 4.03 4.10
CA TYR A 434 -5.99 3.05 3.79
C TYR A 434 -7.39 3.54 4.18
N LYS A 435 -7.52 4.36 5.22
CA LYS A 435 -8.83 4.87 5.66
C LYS A 435 -9.30 6.02 4.79
N ALA A 436 -8.39 6.90 4.38
CA ALA A 436 -8.68 7.99 3.47
C ALA A 436 -9.12 7.43 2.11
N GLN A 437 -8.41 6.43 1.57
CA GLN A 437 -8.83 5.72 0.35
C GLN A 437 -10.24 5.13 0.49
N ARG A 438 -10.57 4.53 1.64
CA ARG A 438 -11.92 4.01 1.91
C ARG A 438 -13.01 5.08 1.99
N ALA A 439 -12.65 6.29 2.39
CA ALA A 439 -13.55 7.43 2.55
C ALA A 439 -13.61 8.32 1.30
N GLY A 440 -12.84 8.00 0.24
CA GLY A 440 -12.71 8.89 -0.91
C GLY A 440 -11.98 10.20 -0.59
N VAL A 441 -11.12 10.20 0.42
CA VAL A 441 -10.30 11.36 0.81
C VAL A 441 -8.92 11.23 0.16
N THR A 442 -8.53 12.27 -0.58
CA THR A 442 -7.20 12.36 -1.20
C THR A 442 -6.12 12.57 -0.15
N VAL A 443 -5.04 11.79 -0.22
CA VAL A 443 -3.86 11.93 0.64
C VAL A 443 -2.67 12.33 -0.21
N GLN A 444 -2.05 13.45 0.09
CA GLN A 444 -0.78 13.88 -0.50
C GLN A 444 0.33 13.78 0.52
N VAL A 445 1.52 13.39 0.05
CA VAL A 445 2.72 13.31 0.88
C VAL A 445 3.69 14.36 0.38
N ILE A 446 4.07 15.29 1.26
CA ILE A 446 4.92 16.44 0.97
C ILE A 446 6.33 16.16 1.48
N ASP A 447 7.36 16.61 0.78
CA ASP A 447 8.72 16.56 1.31
C ASP A 447 8.85 17.46 2.54
N GLY A 448 9.23 16.89 3.69
CA GLY A 448 9.38 17.61 4.96
C GLY A 448 10.66 18.45 5.04
N ALA A 449 11.36 18.67 3.94
CA ALA A 449 12.54 19.52 3.91
C ALA A 449 12.15 20.96 4.29
N TYR A 450 12.72 21.45 5.41
CA TYR A 450 12.58 22.82 5.90
C TYR A 450 11.19 23.25 6.42
N THR A 451 10.17 22.39 6.42
CA THR A 451 8.81 22.69 6.94
C THR A 451 8.84 23.15 8.41
N SER A 452 9.73 22.56 9.22
CA SER A 452 9.94 22.96 10.62
C SER A 452 10.67 24.30 10.81
N GLN A 453 11.20 24.90 9.73
CA GLN A 453 11.97 26.16 9.73
C GLN A 453 11.28 27.27 8.92
N GLN A 454 10.26 26.91 8.13
CA GLN A 454 9.51 27.83 7.30
C GLN A 454 8.38 28.49 8.08
N CYS A 455 8.19 29.80 7.90
CA CYS A 455 7.05 30.51 8.48
C CYS A 455 5.80 30.32 7.61
N SER A 456 4.73 29.78 8.19
CA SER A 456 3.44 29.60 7.53
C SER A 456 2.78 30.91 7.03
N VAL A 457 3.16 32.06 7.60
CA VAL A 457 2.59 33.37 7.25
C VAL A 457 3.32 34.04 6.08
N CYS A 458 4.66 33.97 6.06
CA CYS A 458 5.47 34.72 5.09
C CYS A 458 6.41 33.88 4.22
N GLY A 459 6.49 32.56 4.45
CA GLY A 459 7.35 31.64 3.71
C GLY A 459 8.85 31.76 4.01
N PHE A 460 9.28 32.64 4.93
CA PHE A 460 10.69 32.79 5.26
C PHE A 460 11.23 31.54 5.97
N VAL A 461 12.30 30.96 5.42
CA VAL A 461 12.98 29.76 5.94
C VAL A 461 14.27 30.16 6.62
N HIS A 462 14.42 29.82 7.90
CA HIS A 462 15.67 30.00 8.63
C HIS A 462 15.80 29.00 9.79
N PRO A 463 16.99 28.41 10.03
CA PRO A 463 17.17 27.42 11.10
C PRO A 463 16.80 27.97 12.49
N ASP A 464 17.10 29.23 12.76
CA ASP A 464 16.80 29.88 14.04
C ASP A 464 15.35 30.35 14.20
N ASN A 465 14.47 30.12 13.19
CA ASN A 465 13.04 30.37 13.36
C ASN A 465 12.42 29.44 14.42
N ARG A 466 13.00 28.24 14.62
CA ARG A 466 12.60 27.30 15.67
C ARG A 466 13.44 27.53 16.93
N LEU A 467 12.91 28.33 17.86
CA LEU A 467 13.59 28.69 19.11
C LEU A 467 13.75 27.49 20.07
N THR A 468 12.71 26.67 20.17
CA THR A 468 12.73 25.44 20.97
C THR A 468 11.91 24.35 20.27
N GLN A 469 11.82 23.16 20.88
CA GLN A 469 10.96 22.10 20.34
C GLN A 469 9.49 22.54 20.19
N ALA A 470 9.01 23.44 21.06
CA ALA A 470 7.61 23.87 21.09
C ALA A 470 7.38 25.31 20.59
N ALA A 471 8.40 26.17 20.57
CA ALA A 471 8.24 27.59 20.25
C ALA A 471 8.84 27.94 18.88
N PHE A 472 8.06 28.62 18.05
CA PHE A 472 8.46 29.18 16.76
C PHE A 472 8.38 30.71 16.78
N ARG A 473 9.37 31.37 16.18
CA ARG A 473 9.35 32.82 15.92
C ARG A 473 10.04 33.11 14.59
N CYS A 474 9.29 33.65 13.63
CA CYS A 474 9.86 34.07 12.36
C CYS A 474 10.76 35.30 12.54
N LEU A 475 12.00 35.23 12.05
CA LEU A 475 12.94 36.35 12.09
C LEU A 475 12.61 37.47 11.08
N ALA A 476 11.84 37.17 10.03
CA ALA A 476 11.46 38.15 9.01
C ALA A 476 10.20 38.94 9.37
N CYS A 477 9.09 38.26 9.70
CA CYS A 477 7.81 38.91 9.99
C CYS A 477 7.45 38.99 11.47
N GLY A 478 8.23 38.36 12.36
CA GLY A 478 7.98 38.36 13.81
C GLY A 478 6.87 37.42 14.29
N HIS A 479 6.20 36.68 13.40
CA HIS A 479 5.14 35.73 13.75
C HIS A 479 5.60 34.70 14.78
N THR A 480 4.79 34.48 15.82
CA THR A 480 5.05 33.51 16.90
C THR A 480 3.92 32.50 17.01
N GLU A 481 4.25 31.22 17.11
CA GLU A 481 3.27 30.13 17.24
C GLU A 481 3.92 28.90 17.89
N ASN A 482 3.11 27.89 18.22
CA ASN A 482 3.61 26.55 18.49
C ASN A 482 4.29 25.96 17.23
N ALA A 483 5.47 25.38 17.40
CA ALA A 483 6.26 24.84 16.28
C ALA A 483 5.55 23.71 15.52
N ASP A 484 4.83 22.82 16.22
CA ASP A 484 4.09 21.71 15.60
C ASP A 484 2.86 22.26 14.83
N LEU A 485 2.21 23.31 15.35
CA LEU A 485 1.08 23.97 14.67
C LEU A 485 1.55 24.70 13.41
N ASN A 486 2.63 25.49 13.49
CA ASN A 486 3.20 26.15 12.31
C ASN A 486 3.61 25.13 11.23
N ALA A 487 4.21 23.99 11.61
CA ALA A 487 4.56 22.93 10.67
C ALA A 487 3.32 22.31 10.01
N SER A 488 2.25 22.06 10.79
CA SER A 488 0.99 21.55 10.23
C SER A 488 0.30 22.55 9.29
N LEU A 489 0.37 23.86 9.58
CA LEU A 489 -0.14 24.91 8.70
C LEU A 489 0.67 24.98 7.40
N GLU A 490 2.00 24.90 7.46
CA GLU A 490 2.84 24.83 6.26
C GLU A 490 2.51 23.59 5.42
N THR A 491 2.35 22.43 6.06
CA THR A 491 1.98 21.18 5.40
C THR A 491 0.59 21.26 4.74
N SER A 492 -0.32 22.09 5.25
CA SER A 492 -1.65 22.28 4.67
C SER A 492 -1.64 23.07 3.36
N LEU A 493 -0.55 23.77 3.06
CA LEU A 493 -0.44 24.53 1.82
C LEU A 493 -0.29 23.57 0.63
N PRO A 494 -0.99 23.83 -0.50
CA PRO A 494 -0.73 23.09 -1.72
C PRO A 494 0.75 23.29 -2.07
N GLY A 495 1.49 22.19 -2.25
CA GLY A 495 2.94 22.22 -2.46
C GLY A 495 3.31 23.19 -3.58
N PRO A 496 4.55 23.71 -3.59
CA PRO A 496 4.93 24.70 -4.58
C PRO A 496 4.65 24.16 -5.99
N PRO A 497 4.05 24.94 -6.90
CA PRO A 497 4.02 24.56 -8.30
C PRO A 497 5.46 24.26 -8.70
N SER A 498 5.66 23.15 -9.42
CA SER A 498 6.93 22.82 -10.05
C SER A 498 7.30 23.92 -11.04
N THR A 499 7.88 25.03 -10.56
CA THR A 499 8.54 26.12 -11.29
C THR A 499 8.94 27.20 -10.29
N GLY A 500 10.25 27.48 -10.20
CA GLY A 500 10.86 28.41 -9.26
C GLY A 500 10.36 29.85 -9.37
N LEU A 501 9.38 30.21 -8.54
CA LEU A 501 9.07 31.60 -8.24
C LEU A 501 9.15 31.80 -6.72
N LEU A 502 10.26 32.41 -6.29
CA LEU A 502 10.36 33.06 -4.99
C LEU A 502 9.17 34.00 -4.82
N ARG A 503 8.28 33.72 -3.88
CA ARG A 503 7.33 34.73 -3.40
C ARG A 503 8.12 35.79 -2.63
N SER A 504 8.14 36.99 -3.20
CA SER A 504 8.66 38.27 -2.67
C SER A 504 10.16 38.33 -2.33
N ALA A 505 10.84 39.26 -3.00
CA ALA A 505 12.24 39.61 -2.78
C ALA A 505 12.47 40.12 -1.33
N PRO A 506 13.59 39.74 -0.68
CA PRO A 506 13.98 40.31 0.61
C PRO A 506 14.35 41.79 0.45
N PRO A 507 14.12 42.65 1.48
CA PRO A 507 14.75 43.97 1.52
C PRO A 507 16.28 43.81 1.52
N THR A 508 16.95 44.72 0.83
CA THR A 508 18.38 44.70 0.51
C THR A 508 19.27 44.52 1.76
N PRO A 509 20.32 43.67 1.69
CA PRO A 509 21.23 43.43 2.81
C PRO A 509 22.20 44.61 2.93
N GLY A 510 21.93 45.50 3.89
CA GLY A 510 22.71 46.71 4.04
C GLY A 510 22.70 47.30 5.45
N GLU A 511 22.77 46.50 6.51
CA GLU A 511 23.22 47.00 7.81
C GLU A 511 23.72 45.88 8.71
N ARG A 512 25.04 45.85 8.91
CA ARG A 512 25.73 44.91 9.78
C ARG A 512 25.40 45.26 11.24
N TRP A 513 24.34 44.69 11.81
CA TRP A 513 24.05 44.81 13.24
C TRP A 513 25.02 43.95 14.06
N LYS A 514 26.23 44.45 14.26
CA LYS A 514 27.08 44.05 15.37
C LYS A 514 26.47 44.60 16.66
N ARG A 515 25.60 43.83 17.33
CA ARG A 515 25.35 44.02 18.76
C ARG A 515 25.66 42.71 19.48
N LYS A 516 26.70 42.76 20.32
CA LYS A 516 27.00 41.72 21.32
C LYS A 516 25.76 41.50 22.20
N PRO A 517 25.51 40.29 22.71
CA PRO A 517 24.38 40.04 23.60
C PRO A 517 24.56 40.89 24.87
N THR A 518 23.70 41.89 25.05
CA THR A 518 23.59 42.59 26.32
C THR A 518 22.88 41.68 27.33
N LYS A 519 23.45 41.63 28.53
CA LYS A 519 22.95 40.90 29.70
C LYS A 519 21.45 41.17 29.95
N SER A 520 20.74 40.10 30.29
CA SER A 520 19.56 40.06 31.17
C SER A 520 18.57 41.23 31.07
N MET A 521 17.44 41.01 30.40
CA MET A 521 16.19 41.66 30.78
C MET A 521 15.19 40.59 31.16
N VAL A 522 15.07 40.37 32.47
CA VAL A 522 13.87 39.80 33.07
C VAL A 522 12.74 40.79 32.77
N PRO A 523 11.60 40.38 32.19
CA PRO A 523 10.48 41.29 32.00
C PRO A 523 9.91 41.69 33.38
N PRO A 524 9.55 42.97 33.59
CA PRO A 524 8.97 43.42 34.84
C PRO A 524 7.64 42.71 35.08
N THR A 525 7.41 42.31 36.33
CA THR A 525 6.13 41.80 36.82
C THR A 525 5.05 42.84 36.60
N ALA A 526 4.21 42.64 35.59
CA ALA A 526 2.95 43.34 35.45
C ALA A 526 1.98 42.77 36.50
N SER A 527 1.64 43.62 37.46
CA SER A 527 0.63 43.41 38.48
C SER A 527 -0.72 43.07 37.84
N CYS A 528 -1.28 41.94 38.26
CA CYS A 528 -2.62 41.48 37.93
C CYS A 528 -3.65 42.46 38.54
N PRO A 529 -4.60 43.04 37.78
CA PRO A 529 -5.69 43.79 38.37
C PRO A 529 -6.65 42.82 39.08
N ARG A 530 -6.84 43.06 40.38
CA ARG A 530 -7.83 42.37 41.24
C ARG A 530 -9.22 42.43 40.59
N LEU A 531 -9.74 41.28 40.17
CA LEU A 531 -11.17 41.06 40.01
C LEU A 531 -11.82 41.18 41.41
N LYS A 532 -12.59 42.26 41.62
CA LYS A 532 -13.51 42.36 42.75
C LYS A 532 -14.65 41.37 42.50
N LEU A 533 -14.75 40.35 43.36
CA LEU A 533 -15.95 39.54 43.51
C LEU A 533 -17.05 40.45 44.08
N GLY A 534 -18.03 40.80 43.24
CA GLY A 534 -19.31 41.33 43.68
C GLY A 534 -20.18 40.16 44.12
N VAL A 535 -20.52 40.13 45.41
CA VAL A 535 -21.65 39.38 45.95
C VAL A 535 -22.91 40.09 45.48
N VAL A 536 -23.86 39.36 44.91
CA VAL A 536 -25.25 39.79 44.76
C VAL A 536 -26.09 38.72 45.43
N ASP A 537 -26.90 39.17 46.39
CA ASP A 537 -27.94 38.44 47.13
C ASP A 537 -28.90 37.67 46.22
#